data_AF-A0A0B9G0Z0-F1
#
_entry.id   AF-A0A0B9G0Z0-F1
#
_cell.length_a   1.000
_cell.length_b   1.000
_cell.length_c   1.000
_cell.angle_alpha   90.00
_cell.angle_beta   90.00
_cell.angle_gamma   90.00
#
_symmetry.space_group_name_H-M   'P 1'
#
loop_
_entity.id
_entity.type
_entity.pdbx_description
1 polymer ?
#
loop_
_entity_poly.entity_id
_entity_poly.type
_entity_poly.pdbx_seq_one_letter_code
_entity_poly.pdbx_strand_id
1 'polypeptide(L)'
;MKIMKLTLAALLTASLVGCASSSTIDDVKDVTISQPACCSSYGEFAWIPMTGNSIDFAVDEYSQIGDFPEGKSYFSGFVLPENVERMRVDLNSWIRTSGVFAPKVLLLSPTFQVVETYELTDFDFKPSSMFQLNSYHKRFEMSQTSTPYMVVYSPQEYREGQIEVPHPERIRAEELGLARPMVTDPVIQHQKFGSLELDLKPINLRSYRVSEAPAAPVVAQQATPETQAKTAPVAAPVASSPAATMLPESEAFYNSQIKAAVESNDMKKALTLMEEAKRAGSSTAEATFLELIKK
;
A
#
# COMPACT_ATOMS: atom_id res chain seq x y z
N MET A 1 53.27 -6.90 74.18
CA MET A 1 54.52 -6.21 73.78
C MET A 1 54.83 -6.62 72.34
N LYS A 2 54.56 -5.75 71.35
CA LYS A 2 55.58 -5.00 70.55
C LYS A 2 56.52 -5.98 69.81
N ILE A 3 56.51 -6.13 68.47
CA ILE A 3 56.86 -5.20 67.37
C ILE A 3 56.57 -5.99 66.07
N MET A 4 55.71 -5.61 65.12
CA MET A 4 55.73 -4.53 64.12
C MET A 4 56.85 -4.61 63.05
N LYS A 5 56.40 -4.57 61.78
CA LYS A 5 57.11 -4.18 60.54
C LYS A 5 57.87 -5.29 59.80
N LEU A 6 57.92 -5.36 58.48
CA LEU A 6 57.24 -4.76 57.31
C LEU A 6 58.03 -5.38 56.13
N THR A 7 57.50 -5.33 54.90
CA THR A 7 58.17 -5.60 53.61
C THR A 7 58.37 -7.07 53.20
N LEU A 8 57.54 -7.54 52.25
CA LEU A 8 58.05 -7.82 50.91
C LEU A 8 56.90 -7.76 49.90
N ALA A 9 57.00 -6.81 48.99
CA ALA A 9 56.12 -6.60 47.85
C ALA A 9 56.35 -7.69 46.80
N ALA A 10 55.28 -8.37 46.39
CA ALA A 10 55.17 -9.11 45.13
C ALA A 10 53.70 -9.51 44.89
N LEU A 11 52.80 -8.53 44.78
CA LEU A 11 51.45 -8.80 44.29
C LEU A 11 51.39 -8.53 42.79
N LEU A 12 51.40 -9.63 42.05
CA LEU A 12 50.63 -9.88 40.82
C LEU A 12 50.53 -8.70 39.82
N THR A 13 51.59 -8.52 39.04
CA THR A 13 51.50 -7.99 37.69
C THR A 13 51.10 -9.11 36.73
N ALA A 14 49.82 -9.41 36.58
CA ALA A 14 49.33 -10.32 35.54
C ALA A 14 47.81 -10.17 35.31
N SER A 15 47.37 -9.09 34.64
CA SER A 15 46.06 -9.05 33.98
C SER A 15 45.86 -7.82 33.08
N LEU A 16 46.75 -7.63 32.10
CA LEU A 16 46.40 -6.84 30.90
C LEU A 16 46.85 -7.59 29.65
N VAL A 17 46.06 -8.60 29.27
CA VAL A 17 45.96 -9.05 27.88
C VAL A 17 44.48 -8.97 27.53
N GLY A 18 44.01 -7.75 27.32
CA GLY A 18 42.77 -7.52 26.59
C GLY A 18 43.09 -7.68 25.11
N CYS A 19 42.90 -8.87 24.57
CA CYS A 19 42.76 -9.04 23.12
C CYS A 19 41.44 -8.38 22.72
N ALA A 20 41.45 -7.08 22.46
CA ALA A 20 40.42 -6.45 21.66
C ALA A 20 40.69 -6.87 20.20
N SER A 21 40.30 -8.10 19.87
CA SER A 21 40.07 -8.49 18.49
C SER A 21 38.86 -7.69 18.03
N SER A 22 39.09 -6.51 17.46
CA SER A 22 38.08 -5.85 16.64
C SER A 22 37.88 -6.72 15.40
N SER A 23 37.06 -7.77 15.54
CA SER A 23 36.44 -8.40 14.38
C SER A 23 35.68 -7.30 13.67
N THR A 24 36.10 -6.99 12.45
CA THR A 24 35.22 -6.36 11.46
C THR A 24 34.03 -7.29 11.33
N ILE A 25 32.97 -7.01 12.10
CA ILE A 25 31.68 -7.63 11.93
C ILE A 25 31.23 -7.12 10.56
N ASP A 26 31.49 -7.90 9.51
CA ASP A 26 30.62 -7.89 8.35
C ASP A 26 29.25 -8.27 8.92
N ASP A 27 28.41 -7.27 9.14
CA ASP A 27 27.08 -7.40 9.71
C ASP A 27 26.20 -8.06 8.63
N VAL A 28 26.41 -9.37 8.45
CA VAL A 28 25.64 -10.20 7.52
C VAL A 28 24.21 -10.18 8.03
N LYS A 29 23.38 -9.37 7.38
CA LYS A 29 21.98 -9.19 7.73
C LYS A 29 21.26 -10.53 7.72
N ASP A 30 20.36 -10.73 8.67
CA ASP A 30 19.47 -11.88 8.65
C ASP A 30 18.48 -11.77 7.49
N VAL A 31 18.72 -12.60 6.49
CA VAL A 31 17.92 -12.75 5.27
C VAL A 31 16.98 -13.95 5.35
N THR A 32 16.82 -14.62 6.50
CA THR A 32 15.90 -15.77 6.59
C THR A 32 14.49 -15.31 6.98
N ILE A 33 13.47 -15.99 6.46
CA ILE A 33 12.07 -15.81 6.87
C ILE A 33 11.59 -17.14 7.44
N SER A 34 11.42 -17.19 8.75
CA SER A 34 10.99 -18.37 9.50
C SER A 34 9.50 -18.33 9.88
N GLN A 35 8.85 -17.17 9.78
CA GLN A 35 7.43 -17.03 10.08
C GLN A 35 6.57 -17.82 9.07
N PRO A 36 5.39 -18.32 9.50
CA PRO A 36 4.48 -19.01 8.60
C PRO A 36 3.98 -18.06 7.50
N ALA A 37 3.82 -18.58 6.28
CA ALA A 37 3.19 -17.84 5.19
C ALA A 37 1.69 -17.67 5.49
N CYS A 38 1.13 -16.50 5.16
CA CYS A 38 -0.30 -16.25 5.29
C CYS A 38 -1.11 -17.02 4.24
N CYS A 39 -0.47 -17.25 3.09
CA CYS A 39 -1.16 -17.44 1.83
C CYS A 39 -0.39 -18.46 1.00
N SER A 40 -1.09 -19.45 0.48
CA SER A 40 -0.52 -20.55 -0.32
C SER A 40 -0.80 -20.40 -1.82
N SER A 41 -1.78 -19.56 -2.16
CA SER A 41 -2.16 -19.25 -3.52
C SER A 41 -2.30 -17.74 -3.72
N TYR A 42 -2.08 -17.27 -4.95
CA TYR A 42 -2.21 -15.85 -5.29
C TYR A 42 -3.62 -15.30 -5.04
N GLY A 43 -4.67 -16.14 -5.13
CA GLY A 43 -6.05 -15.71 -4.89
C GLY A 43 -6.34 -15.31 -3.43
N GLU A 44 -5.48 -15.69 -2.48
CA GLU A 44 -5.60 -15.36 -1.06
C GLU A 44 -4.90 -14.04 -0.68
N PHE A 45 -4.18 -13.42 -1.63
CA PHE A 45 -3.38 -12.23 -1.35
C PHE A 45 -4.26 -11.00 -1.12
N ALA A 46 -3.78 -10.08 -0.27
CA ALA A 46 -4.38 -8.75 -0.18
C ALA A 46 -3.87 -7.88 -1.34
N TRP A 47 -4.82 -7.28 -2.06
CA TRP A 47 -4.54 -6.49 -3.27
C TRP A 47 -4.74 -5.00 -3.02
N ILE A 48 -3.70 -4.20 -3.27
CA ILE A 48 -3.73 -2.74 -3.18
C ILE A 48 -4.13 -2.18 -4.55
N PRO A 49 -5.23 -1.40 -4.65
CA PRO A 49 -5.62 -0.82 -5.93
C PRO A 49 -4.60 0.24 -6.37
N MET A 50 -4.17 0.17 -7.63
CA MET A 50 -3.18 1.11 -8.20
C MET A 50 -3.83 2.45 -8.57
N THR A 51 -4.20 3.23 -7.57
CA THR A 51 -4.87 4.54 -7.73
C THR A 51 -3.91 5.70 -7.54
N GLY A 52 -4.13 6.80 -8.30
CA GLY A 52 -3.31 8.00 -8.21
C GLY A 52 -2.21 8.05 -9.26
N ASN A 53 -1.22 8.91 -9.04
CA ASN A 53 -0.08 9.11 -9.95
C ASN A 53 1.16 8.34 -9.49
N SER A 54 1.36 8.19 -8.18
CA SER A 54 2.41 7.36 -7.61
C SER A 54 1.95 6.72 -6.30
N ILE A 55 2.57 5.61 -5.92
CA ILE A 55 2.35 4.90 -4.66
C ILE A 55 3.70 4.60 -4.03
N ASP A 56 3.97 5.24 -2.91
CA ASP A 56 5.06 4.87 -2.01
C ASP A 56 4.62 3.72 -1.11
N PHE A 57 5.43 2.67 -1.04
CA PHE A 57 5.14 1.53 -0.18
C PHE A 57 6.43 0.94 0.42
N ALA A 58 6.27 0.25 1.55
CA ALA A 58 7.35 -0.48 2.17
C ALA A 58 7.00 -1.96 2.22
N VAL A 59 7.99 -2.81 1.94
CA VAL A 59 7.93 -4.22 2.31
C VAL A 59 8.68 -4.35 3.62
N ASP A 60 7.96 -4.67 4.69
CA ASP A 60 8.44 -4.66 6.07
C ASP A 60 7.83 -5.82 6.89
N GLU A 61 7.99 -5.78 8.21
CA GLU A 61 7.49 -6.80 9.13
C GLU A 61 5.96 -6.92 9.17
N TYR A 62 5.23 -5.89 8.72
CA TYR A 62 3.77 -5.86 8.65
C TYR A 62 3.23 -6.35 7.30
N SER A 63 4.11 -6.54 6.33
CA SER A 63 3.74 -7.05 5.01
C SER A 63 3.36 -8.53 5.09
N GLN A 64 2.49 -8.97 4.17
CA GLN A 64 2.10 -10.37 4.08
C GLN A 64 3.28 -11.24 3.63
N ILE A 65 3.32 -12.48 4.13
CA ILE A 65 4.33 -13.48 3.75
C ILE A 65 3.67 -14.48 2.82
N GLY A 66 4.16 -14.56 1.59
CA GLY A 66 3.72 -15.52 0.58
C GLY A 66 4.64 -16.73 0.50
N ASP A 67 4.09 -17.87 0.10
CA ASP A 67 4.88 -19.05 -0.26
C ASP A 67 5.10 -19.07 -1.78
N PHE A 68 6.34 -18.79 -2.21
CA PHE A 68 6.72 -18.77 -3.63
C PHE A 68 7.58 -19.99 -3.97
N PRO A 69 7.70 -20.36 -5.26
CA PRO A 69 8.58 -21.47 -5.68
C PRO A 69 10.04 -21.31 -5.21
N GLU A 70 10.52 -20.07 -5.09
CA GLU A 70 11.88 -19.73 -4.65
C GLU A 70 12.01 -19.51 -3.13
N GLY A 71 10.99 -19.90 -2.37
CA GLY A 71 10.94 -19.78 -0.92
C GLY A 71 10.01 -18.66 -0.42
N LYS A 72 9.88 -18.59 0.91
CA LYS A 72 9.00 -17.60 1.55
C LYS A 72 9.57 -16.20 1.39
N SER A 73 8.68 -15.24 1.13
CA SER A 73 9.05 -13.83 0.99
C SER A 73 7.93 -12.91 1.48
N TYR A 74 8.34 -11.77 2.05
CA TYR A 74 7.44 -10.63 2.22
C TYR A 74 7.12 -10.04 0.84
N PHE A 75 5.88 -9.66 0.62
CA PHE A 75 5.45 -9.16 -0.68
C PHE A 75 4.46 -8.00 -0.56
N SER A 76 4.27 -7.31 -1.69
CA SER A 76 3.16 -6.38 -1.89
C SER A 76 2.42 -6.76 -3.17
N GLY A 77 1.11 -6.95 -3.04
CA GLY A 77 0.20 -7.26 -4.14
C GLY A 77 -0.56 -6.02 -4.58
N PHE A 78 -0.68 -5.82 -5.89
CA PHE A 78 -1.37 -4.69 -6.48
C PHE A 78 -2.36 -5.13 -7.55
N VAL A 79 -3.45 -4.38 -7.70
CA VAL A 79 -4.48 -4.61 -8.72
C VAL A 79 -4.72 -3.36 -9.56
N LEU A 80 -4.81 -3.56 -10.87
CA LEU A 80 -5.15 -2.53 -11.83
C LEU A 80 -6.62 -2.08 -11.66
N PRO A 81 -6.91 -0.78 -11.52
CA PRO A 81 -8.28 -0.30 -11.38
C PRO A 81 -9.13 -0.61 -12.62
N GLU A 82 -10.41 -0.95 -12.43
CA GLU A 82 -11.31 -1.36 -13.52
C GLU A 82 -11.52 -0.30 -14.62
N ASN A 83 -11.29 0.97 -14.29
CA ASN A 83 -11.40 2.09 -15.21
C ASN A 83 -10.13 2.31 -16.07
N VAL A 84 -9.09 1.51 -15.88
CA VAL A 84 -7.83 1.60 -16.61
C VAL A 84 -7.67 0.34 -17.47
N GLU A 85 -7.65 0.50 -18.79
CA GLU A 85 -7.49 -0.64 -19.70
C GLU A 85 -6.03 -1.06 -19.79
N ARG A 86 -5.12 -0.07 -19.87
CA ARG A 86 -3.68 -0.26 -19.92
C ARG A 86 -2.98 0.77 -19.07
N MET A 87 -1.96 0.35 -18.35
CA MET A 87 -1.17 1.21 -17.48
C MET A 87 0.30 0.92 -17.65
N ARG A 88 1.09 1.99 -17.80
CA ARG A 88 2.53 1.92 -17.63
C ARG A 88 2.87 2.09 -16.16
N VAL A 89 3.71 1.20 -15.66
CA VAL A 89 4.18 1.19 -14.28
C VAL A 89 5.69 1.33 -14.30
N ASP A 90 6.22 2.31 -13.55
CA ASP A 90 7.64 2.42 -13.24
C ASP A 90 7.85 1.99 -11.79
N LEU A 91 8.47 0.84 -11.56
CA LEU A 91 8.82 0.34 -10.23
C LEU A 91 10.24 0.75 -9.88
N ASN A 92 10.38 1.47 -8.76
CA ASN A 92 11.64 1.85 -8.15
C ASN A 92 11.81 1.12 -6.82
N SER A 93 12.96 0.47 -6.59
CA SER A 93 13.37 -0.02 -5.28
C SER A 93 14.56 0.80 -4.77
N TRP A 94 14.38 1.53 -3.68
CA TRP A 94 15.36 2.49 -3.18
C TRP A 94 16.53 1.81 -2.48
N ILE A 95 17.75 2.14 -2.91
CA ILE A 95 19.00 1.65 -2.33
C ILE A 95 19.46 2.64 -1.26
N ARG A 96 19.65 2.14 -0.04
CA ARG A 96 20.22 2.89 1.09
C ARG A 96 21.49 2.23 1.57
N THR A 97 22.31 2.96 2.33
CA THR A 97 23.50 2.39 2.99
C THR A 97 23.14 1.23 3.92
N SER A 98 21.93 1.26 4.50
CA SER A 98 21.40 0.19 5.33
C SER A 98 20.90 -1.01 4.54
N GLY A 99 20.95 -1.06 3.21
CA GLY A 99 20.49 -2.19 2.40
C GLY A 99 19.43 -1.81 1.37
N VAL A 100 19.11 -2.78 0.52
CA VAL A 100 18.10 -2.64 -0.56
C VAL A 100 17.22 -3.88 -0.64
N PHE A 101 15.96 -3.68 -1.02
CA PHE A 101 15.07 -4.77 -1.41
C PHE A 101 15.30 -5.11 -2.88
N ALA A 102 15.77 -6.33 -3.17
CA ALA A 102 16.00 -6.78 -4.55
C ALA A 102 14.71 -7.38 -5.13
N PRO A 103 14.00 -6.69 -6.04
CA PRO A 103 12.67 -7.08 -6.44
C PRO A 103 12.67 -8.19 -7.51
N LYS A 104 11.69 -9.07 -7.39
CA LYS A 104 11.15 -9.92 -8.45
C LYS A 104 9.67 -9.57 -8.62
N VAL A 105 9.21 -9.45 -9.86
CA VAL A 105 7.84 -9.03 -10.17
C VAL A 105 7.13 -10.10 -10.96
N LEU A 106 5.94 -10.49 -10.52
CA LEU A 106 5.02 -11.36 -11.25
C LEU A 106 3.84 -10.55 -11.73
N LEU A 107 3.52 -10.65 -13.02
CA LEU A 107 2.24 -10.18 -13.55
C LEU A 107 1.31 -11.36 -13.75
N LEU A 108 0.12 -11.28 -13.16
CA LEU A 108 -0.84 -12.38 -13.15
C LEU A 108 -2.08 -12.06 -13.98
N SER A 109 -2.64 -13.10 -14.58
CA SER A 109 -3.91 -13.05 -15.30
C SER A 109 -5.11 -12.80 -14.37
N PRO A 110 -6.30 -12.51 -14.92
CA PRO A 110 -7.54 -12.44 -14.12
C PRO A 110 -7.86 -13.71 -13.32
N THR A 111 -7.27 -14.86 -13.70
CA THR A 111 -7.41 -16.13 -13.00
C THR A 111 -6.20 -16.46 -12.12
N PHE A 112 -5.38 -15.45 -11.80
CA PHE A 112 -4.16 -15.55 -10.99
C PHE A 112 -3.09 -16.51 -11.52
N GLN A 113 -3.02 -16.71 -12.83
CA GLN A 113 -1.90 -17.44 -13.45
C GLN A 113 -0.77 -16.49 -13.76
N VAL A 114 0.48 -16.90 -13.56
CA VAL A 114 1.65 -16.09 -13.92
C VAL A 114 1.73 -15.98 -15.45
N VAL A 115 1.68 -14.75 -15.96
CA VAL A 115 1.75 -14.45 -17.40
C VAL A 115 3.12 -13.89 -17.78
N GLU A 116 3.64 -12.98 -16.96
CA GLU A 116 4.99 -12.42 -17.13
C GLU A 116 5.73 -12.40 -15.81
N THR A 117 7.06 -12.48 -15.89
CA THR A 117 7.96 -12.42 -14.74
C THR A 117 9.14 -11.53 -15.10
N TYR A 118 9.46 -10.59 -14.21
CA TYR A 118 10.67 -9.78 -14.31
C TYR A 118 11.62 -10.17 -13.18
N GLU A 119 12.78 -10.68 -13.58
CA GLU A 119 13.87 -11.08 -12.70
C GLU A 119 14.72 -9.87 -12.30
N LEU A 120 15.59 -10.00 -11.30
CA LEU A 120 16.43 -8.88 -10.87
C LEU A 120 17.33 -8.35 -11.99
N THR A 121 17.78 -9.22 -12.90
CA THR A 121 18.60 -8.84 -14.06
C THR A 121 17.87 -7.98 -15.08
N ASP A 122 16.55 -7.96 -15.03
CA ASP A 122 15.73 -7.12 -15.90
C ASP A 122 15.67 -5.66 -15.42
N PHE A 123 16.09 -5.37 -14.19
CA PHE A 123 16.09 -4.03 -13.59
C PHE A 123 17.37 -3.27 -13.93
N ASP A 124 17.20 -2.01 -14.31
CA ASP A 124 18.33 -1.09 -14.45
C ASP A 124 18.74 -0.57 -13.08
N PHE A 125 20.04 -0.50 -12.80
CA PHE A 125 20.54 0.35 -11.73
C PHE A 125 20.48 1.82 -12.18
N LYS A 126 19.78 2.66 -11.42
CA LYS A 126 19.76 4.12 -11.60
C LYS A 126 20.62 4.77 -10.52
N PRO A 127 21.69 5.49 -10.90
CA PRO A 127 22.51 6.19 -9.93
C PRO A 127 21.76 7.37 -9.33
N SER A 128 22.15 7.74 -8.11
CA SER A 128 21.60 8.89 -7.40
C SER A 128 21.89 10.19 -8.16
N SER A 129 20.90 11.05 -8.26
CA SER A 129 21.02 12.41 -8.79
C SER A 129 20.64 13.44 -7.71
N MET A 130 20.63 14.74 -8.04
CA MET A 130 20.27 15.80 -7.08
C MET A 130 18.90 15.57 -6.40
N PHE A 131 17.98 14.83 -7.03
CA PHE A 131 16.62 14.62 -6.53
C PHE A 131 16.22 13.15 -6.38
N GLN A 132 17.10 12.20 -6.71
CA GLN A 132 16.78 10.77 -6.72
C GLN A 132 17.86 9.98 -6.00
N LEU A 133 17.44 8.99 -5.23
CA LEU A 133 18.35 8.03 -4.61
C LEU A 133 18.77 6.97 -5.63
N ASN A 134 19.84 6.24 -5.33
CA ASN A 134 20.18 5.03 -6.08
C ASN A 134 18.98 4.08 -6.04
N SER A 135 18.65 3.44 -7.16
CA SER A 135 17.54 2.48 -7.18
C SER A 135 17.72 1.37 -8.21
N TYR A 136 17.03 0.25 -7.97
CA TYR A 136 16.64 -0.66 -9.05
C TYR A 136 15.38 -0.12 -9.70
N HIS A 137 15.40 0.03 -11.02
CA HIS A 137 14.30 0.60 -11.79
C HIS A 137 13.86 -0.34 -12.91
N LYS A 138 12.56 -0.62 -12.98
CA LYS A 138 11.95 -1.31 -14.13
C LYS A 138 10.69 -0.59 -14.57
N ARG A 139 10.57 -0.38 -15.89
CA ARG A 139 9.34 0.06 -16.56
C ARG A 139 8.70 -1.12 -17.27
N PHE A 140 7.40 -1.32 -17.09
CA PHE A 140 6.60 -2.32 -17.81
C PHE A 140 5.16 -1.82 -18.01
N GLU A 141 4.38 -2.55 -18.80
CA GLU A 141 2.98 -2.23 -19.06
C GLU A 141 2.07 -3.37 -18.59
N MET A 142 0.98 -3.00 -17.92
CA MET A 142 -0.07 -3.90 -17.45
C MET A 142 -1.35 -3.64 -18.25
N SER A 143 -2.17 -4.68 -18.40
CA SER A 143 -3.44 -4.61 -19.11
C SER A 143 -4.53 -5.31 -18.31
N GLN A 144 -5.72 -4.71 -18.25
CA GLN A 144 -6.85 -5.24 -17.49
C GLN A 144 -7.29 -6.63 -17.98
N THR A 145 -7.04 -6.94 -19.25
CA THR A 145 -7.48 -8.19 -19.87
C THR A 145 -6.49 -9.33 -19.68
N SER A 146 -5.19 -9.03 -19.61
CA SER A 146 -4.12 -10.04 -19.61
C SER A 146 -3.35 -10.10 -18.31
N THR A 147 -3.07 -8.95 -17.68
CA THR A 147 -2.18 -8.80 -16.52
C THR A 147 -2.73 -7.80 -15.50
N PRO A 148 -3.95 -7.99 -14.95
CA PRO A 148 -4.54 -7.03 -14.01
C PRO A 148 -3.91 -7.06 -12.61
N TYR A 149 -3.17 -8.11 -12.25
CA TYR A 149 -2.55 -8.22 -10.92
C TYR A 149 -1.02 -8.20 -11.01
N MET A 150 -0.39 -7.61 -10.02
CA MET A 150 1.07 -7.57 -9.88
C MET A 150 1.49 -7.94 -8.47
N VAL A 151 2.49 -8.79 -8.35
CA VAL A 151 3.10 -9.13 -7.06
C VAL A 151 4.57 -8.73 -7.11
N VAL A 152 5.01 -7.97 -6.11
CA VAL A 152 6.42 -7.60 -5.91
C VAL A 152 6.93 -8.30 -4.66
N TYR A 153 7.97 -9.12 -4.79
CA TYR A 153 8.58 -9.88 -3.69
C TYR A 153 10.10 -10.00 -3.88
N SER A 154 10.81 -10.60 -2.92
CA SER A 154 12.26 -10.85 -3.03
C SER A 154 12.60 -12.32 -2.69
N PRO A 155 12.97 -13.16 -3.68
CA PRO A 155 13.43 -14.54 -3.47
C PRO A 155 14.57 -14.67 -2.45
N GLN A 156 14.79 -15.86 -1.90
CA GLN A 156 15.91 -16.07 -0.97
C GLN A 156 17.27 -15.78 -1.60
N GLU A 157 17.52 -16.28 -2.80
CA GLU A 157 18.76 -16.04 -3.55
C GLU A 157 19.03 -14.54 -3.73
N TYR A 158 17.99 -13.75 -3.98
CA TYR A 158 18.14 -12.30 -4.16
C TYR A 158 18.51 -11.63 -2.84
N ARG A 159 17.94 -12.05 -1.71
CA ARG A 159 18.21 -11.45 -0.40
C ARG A 159 19.62 -11.75 0.10
N GLU A 160 20.20 -12.90 -0.26
CA GLU A 160 21.59 -13.28 0.02
C GLU A 160 22.62 -12.52 -0.85
N GLY A 161 22.15 -11.84 -1.90
CA GLY A 161 22.98 -11.07 -2.81
C GLY A 161 23.37 -9.67 -2.32
N GLN A 162 24.15 -8.98 -3.14
CA GLN A 162 24.62 -7.62 -2.90
C GLN A 162 24.76 -6.84 -4.20
N ILE A 163 24.83 -5.52 -4.11
CA ILE A 163 25.11 -4.62 -5.22
C ILE A 163 26.28 -3.69 -4.90
N GLU A 164 27.20 -3.56 -5.85
CA GLU A 164 28.26 -2.55 -5.81
C GLU A 164 27.72 -1.26 -6.43
N VAL A 165 27.62 -0.21 -5.63
CA VAL A 165 27.09 1.09 -6.05
C VAL A 165 28.26 1.98 -6.48
N PRO A 166 28.33 2.42 -7.74
CA PRO A 166 29.42 3.26 -8.21
C PRO A 166 29.52 4.56 -7.40
N HIS A 167 30.72 4.91 -6.97
CA HIS A 167 30.96 6.15 -6.21
C HIS A 167 30.63 7.38 -7.07
N PRO A 168 29.95 8.41 -6.54
CA PRO A 168 29.49 9.57 -7.33
C PRO A 168 30.63 10.30 -8.06
N GLU A 169 31.80 10.42 -7.44
CA GLU A 169 32.98 11.03 -8.09
C GLU A 169 33.46 10.26 -9.33
N ARG A 170 33.24 8.93 -9.40
CA ARG A 170 33.58 8.16 -10.61
C ARG A 170 32.60 8.45 -11.74
N ILE A 171 31.30 8.47 -11.43
CA ILE A 171 30.25 8.82 -12.41
C ILE A 171 30.53 10.22 -12.96
N ARG A 172 30.79 11.19 -12.09
CA ARG A 172 31.11 12.56 -12.48
C ARG A 172 32.38 12.67 -13.33
N ALA A 173 33.45 11.95 -12.97
CA ALA A 173 34.68 11.97 -13.74
C ALA A 173 34.47 11.39 -15.15
N GLU A 174 33.66 10.33 -15.28
CA GLU A 174 33.31 9.73 -16.56
C GLU A 174 32.47 10.69 -17.43
N GLU A 175 31.45 11.34 -16.85
CA GLU A 175 30.62 12.34 -17.55
C GLU A 175 31.43 13.55 -18.03
N LEU A 176 32.43 13.99 -17.25
CA LEU A 176 33.30 15.11 -17.60
C LEU A 176 34.51 14.71 -18.46
N GLY A 177 34.68 13.42 -18.79
CA GLY A 177 35.83 12.91 -19.54
C GLY A 177 37.17 13.08 -18.80
N LEU A 178 37.14 13.14 -17.46
CA LEU A 178 38.32 13.25 -16.60
C LEU A 178 38.89 11.86 -16.28
N ALA A 179 40.11 11.83 -15.75
CA ALA A 179 40.70 10.59 -15.25
C ALA A 179 39.86 10.04 -14.08
N ARG A 180 39.56 8.72 -14.12
CA ARG A 180 38.79 8.07 -13.04
C ARG A 180 39.57 8.13 -11.72
N PRO A 181 38.99 8.66 -10.64
CA PRO A 181 39.65 8.74 -9.35
C PRO A 181 39.79 7.34 -8.73
N MET A 182 40.81 7.16 -7.88
CA MET A 182 41.01 5.94 -7.09
C MET A 182 40.12 5.97 -5.85
N VAL A 183 38.84 5.65 -6.01
CA VAL A 183 37.87 5.53 -4.93
C VAL A 183 37.21 4.15 -4.96
N THR A 184 36.94 3.60 -3.78
CA THR A 184 36.25 2.32 -3.62
C THR A 184 34.75 2.51 -3.72
N ASP A 185 34.09 1.66 -4.48
CA ASP A 185 32.62 1.66 -4.60
C ASP A 185 32.01 0.95 -3.38
N PRO A 186 31.01 1.56 -2.70
CA PRO A 186 30.34 0.92 -1.59
C PRO A 186 29.55 -0.32 -2.04
N VAL A 187 29.71 -1.41 -1.29
CA VAL A 187 28.93 -2.64 -1.47
C VAL A 187 27.75 -2.62 -0.50
N ILE A 188 26.54 -2.75 -1.04
CA ILE A 188 25.28 -2.74 -0.29
C ILE A 188 24.67 -4.13 -0.34
N GLN A 189 24.45 -4.73 0.84
CA GLN A 189 23.76 -6.01 0.96
C GLN A 189 22.27 -5.87 0.66
N HIS A 190 21.71 -6.87 -0.02
CA HIS A 190 20.26 -7.00 -0.12
C HIS A 190 19.68 -7.39 1.25
N GLN A 191 18.37 -7.21 1.42
CA GLN A 191 17.71 -7.53 2.68
C GLN A 191 16.24 -7.91 2.47
N LYS A 192 15.61 -8.46 3.51
CA LYS A 192 14.20 -8.88 3.48
C LYS A 192 13.18 -7.73 3.39
N PHE A 193 13.60 -6.50 3.67
CA PHE A 193 12.75 -5.30 3.73
C PHE A 193 13.26 -4.18 2.83
N GLY A 194 12.40 -3.25 2.48
CA GLY A 194 12.82 -2.01 1.83
C GLY A 194 11.68 -1.10 1.46
N SER A 195 12.05 0.04 0.88
CA SER A 195 11.11 1.06 0.43
C SER A 195 11.11 1.07 -1.10
N LEU A 196 9.92 1.10 -1.68
CA LEU A 196 9.71 1.09 -3.11
C LEU A 196 8.70 2.17 -3.49
N GLU A 197 8.74 2.59 -4.75
CA GLU A 197 7.77 3.52 -5.33
C GLU A 197 7.27 2.94 -6.67
N LEU A 198 5.97 3.07 -6.91
CA LEU A 198 5.36 2.86 -8.22
C LEU A 198 4.95 4.20 -8.80
N ASP A 199 5.49 4.60 -9.96
CA ASP A 199 4.85 5.64 -10.78
C ASP A 199 3.82 5.01 -11.72
N LEU A 200 2.61 5.54 -11.70
CA LEU A 200 1.46 5.02 -12.41
C LEU A 200 1.07 5.99 -13.53
N LYS A 201 1.12 5.51 -14.78
CA LYS A 201 0.74 6.28 -15.97
C LYS A 201 -0.31 5.51 -16.76
N PRO A 202 -1.61 5.81 -16.57
CA PRO A 202 -2.67 5.25 -17.39
C PRO A 202 -2.44 5.60 -18.86
N ILE A 203 -2.41 4.59 -19.73
CA ILE A 203 -2.25 4.76 -21.18
C ILE A 203 -3.62 4.93 -21.81
N ASN A 204 -4.56 4.05 -21.44
CA ASN A 204 -5.95 4.07 -21.90
C ASN A 204 -6.89 4.02 -20.69
N LEU A 205 -7.87 4.91 -20.68
CA LEU A 205 -8.96 4.90 -19.71
C LEU A 205 -10.22 4.36 -20.34
N ARG A 206 -11.02 3.65 -19.55
CA ARG A 206 -12.32 3.09 -19.95
C ARG A 206 -13.41 3.59 -19.00
N SER A 207 -14.57 3.90 -19.55
CA SER A 207 -15.77 4.07 -18.75
C SER A 207 -16.21 2.72 -18.18
N TYR A 208 -16.31 2.64 -16.86
CA TYR A 208 -16.81 1.46 -16.15
C TYR A 208 -18.11 1.81 -15.43
N ARG A 209 -18.94 0.80 -15.18
CA ARG A 209 -20.11 0.95 -14.31
C ARG A 209 -19.66 0.57 -12.91
N VAL A 210 -19.88 1.46 -11.94
CA VAL A 210 -19.74 1.13 -10.52
C VAL A 210 -20.82 0.11 -10.19
N SER A 211 -20.48 -1.16 -10.19
CA SER A 211 -21.29 -2.21 -9.56
C SER A 211 -20.83 -2.28 -8.10
N GLU A 212 -21.75 -2.00 -7.18
CA GLU A 212 -21.57 -1.92 -5.73
C GLU A 212 -20.73 -0.75 -5.18
N ALA A 213 -21.46 0.27 -4.70
CA ALA A 213 -21.03 0.96 -3.49
C ALA A 213 -20.82 -0.09 -2.39
N PRO A 214 -19.77 0.00 -1.55
CA PRO A 214 -19.55 -0.94 -0.47
C PRO A 214 -20.84 -1.02 0.36
N ALA A 215 -21.43 -2.21 0.42
CA ALA A 215 -22.59 -2.45 1.25
C ALA A 215 -22.22 -2.03 2.67
N ALA A 216 -22.92 -1.02 3.20
CA ALA A 216 -22.86 -0.73 4.62
C ALA A 216 -23.10 -2.05 5.37
N PRO A 217 -22.32 -2.37 6.42
CA PRO A 217 -22.49 -3.61 7.14
C PRO A 217 -23.91 -3.66 7.69
N VAL A 218 -24.76 -4.48 7.05
CA VAL A 218 -26.06 -4.84 7.58
C VAL A 218 -25.79 -5.65 8.84
N VAL A 219 -25.97 -4.98 9.98
CA VAL A 219 -26.05 -5.63 11.28
C VAL A 219 -27.15 -6.68 11.18
N ALA A 220 -26.75 -7.94 11.19
CA ALA A 220 -27.66 -9.07 11.21
C ALA A 220 -28.46 -9.04 12.52
N GLN A 221 -29.67 -8.47 12.46
CA GLN A 221 -30.64 -8.62 13.51
C GLN A 221 -31.33 -9.98 13.34
N GLN A 222 -31.00 -10.89 14.25
CA GLN A 222 -31.67 -12.17 14.42
C GLN A 222 -33.18 -11.94 14.59
N ALA A 223 -33.96 -12.51 13.68
CA ALA A 223 -35.38 -12.76 13.91
C ALA A 223 -35.63 -14.26 13.71
N THR A 224 -36.11 -14.89 14.78
CA THR A 224 -36.53 -16.28 14.90
C THR A 224 -37.65 -16.65 13.92
N PRO A 225 -37.75 -17.94 13.53
CA PRO A 225 -38.69 -18.41 12.50
C PRO A 225 -40.07 -18.80 13.05
N GLU A 226 -41.15 -18.33 12.42
CA GLU A 226 -42.49 -18.92 12.51
C GLU A 226 -43.16 -19.05 11.12
N THR A 227 -43.17 -20.30 10.65
CA THR A 227 -44.26 -21.09 10.01
C THR A 227 -45.36 -20.43 9.13
N GLN A 228 -45.21 -20.69 7.82
CA GLN A 228 -46.17 -21.18 6.80
C GLN A 228 -47.46 -20.39 6.37
N ALA A 229 -47.40 -20.02 5.08
CA ALA A 229 -48.27 -20.41 3.95
C ALA A 229 -49.63 -19.73 3.68
N LYS A 230 -49.73 -19.05 2.52
CA LYS A 230 -50.63 -19.44 1.38
C LYS A 230 -50.47 -18.58 0.10
N THR A 231 -50.24 -19.27 -1.03
CA THR A 231 -50.76 -19.09 -2.43
C THR A 231 -50.75 -17.71 -3.16
N ALA A 232 -49.81 -17.57 -4.11
CA ALA A 232 -49.86 -17.27 -5.58
C ALA A 232 -51.09 -16.57 -6.26
N PRO A 233 -51.01 -16.16 -7.56
CA PRO A 233 -50.06 -15.25 -8.28
C PRO A 233 -50.75 -14.33 -9.34
N VAL A 234 -50.28 -13.11 -9.67
CA VAL A 234 -50.65 -12.44 -10.97
C VAL A 234 -49.62 -11.41 -11.49
N ALA A 235 -49.18 -11.64 -12.74
CA ALA A 235 -48.77 -10.75 -13.86
C ALA A 235 -47.68 -9.64 -13.74
N ALA A 236 -46.74 -9.70 -14.71
CA ALA A 236 -45.90 -8.61 -15.25
C ALA A 236 -46.74 -7.66 -16.18
N PRO A 237 -46.25 -6.56 -16.81
CA PRO A 237 -44.87 -6.04 -16.93
C PRO A 237 -44.71 -4.47 -16.88
N VAL A 238 -43.46 -4.00 -17.09
CA VAL A 238 -42.96 -2.70 -17.63
C VAL A 238 -43.15 -1.33 -16.93
N ALA A 239 -41.99 -0.65 -16.80
CA ALA A 239 -41.69 0.77 -17.09
C ALA A 239 -41.71 1.85 -15.97
N SER A 240 -40.65 2.66 -16.05
CA SER A 240 -40.44 4.04 -15.55
C SER A 240 -40.20 4.25 -14.04
N SER A 241 -39.04 4.85 -13.75
CA SER A 241 -38.60 5.36 -12.46
C SER A 241 -39.62 6.32 -11.83
N PRO A 242 -40.09 6.08 -10.60
CA PRO A 242 -40.65 7.13 -9.77
C PRO A 242 -39.51 7.88 -9.08
N ALA A 243 -39.59 9.22 -9.05
CA ALA A 243 -38.84 10.01 -8.08
C ALA A 243 -39.13 9.44 -6.69
N ALA A 244 -38.08 9.04 -5.97
CA ALA A 244 -38.21 8.47 -4.64
C ALA A 244 -38.89 9.51 -3.74
N THR A 245 -40.19 9.32 -3.49
CA THR A 245 -40.91 10.08 -2.47
C THR A 245 -40.27 9.77 -1.14
N MET A 246 -39.83 10.81 -0.43
CA MET A 246 -39.23 10.66 0.89
C MET A 246 -40.20 9.93 1.84
N LEU A 247 -39.68 9.05 2.69
CA LEU A 247 -40.48 8.41 3.75
C LEU A 247 -41.01 9.48 4.72
N PRO A 248 -42.25 9.36 5.23
CA PRO A 248 -42.86 10.37 6.12
C PRO A 248 -42.03 10.69 7.37
N GLU A 249 -41.32 9.70 7.92
CA GLU A 249 -40.44 9.87 9.08
C GLU A 249 -39.21 10.72 8.75
N SER A 250 -38.64 10.54 7.56
CA SER A 250 -37.52 11.36 7.08
C SER A 250 -37.98 12.79 6.79
N GLU A 251 -39.18 12.97 6.24
CA GLU A 251 -39.74 14.30 5.97
C GLU A 251 -39.99 15.08 7.27
N ALA A 252 -40.54 14.43 8.29
CA ALA A 252 -40.68 15.01 9.62
C ALA A 252 -39.32 15.40 10.24
N PHE A 253 -38.29 14.58 10.05
CA PHE A 253 -36.94 14.86 10.54
C PHE A 253 -36.36 16.12 9.89
N TYR A 254 -36.36 16.22 8.56
CA TYR A 254 -35.85 17.40 7.86
C TYR A 254 -36.64 18.67 8.23
N ASN A 255 -37.97 18.61 8.29
CA ASN A 255 -38.80 19.76 8.69
C ASN A 255 -38.46 20.24 10.11
N SER A 256 -38.18 19.31 11.04
CA SER A 256 -37.80 19.67 12.41
C SER A 256 -36.43 20.37 12.49
N GLN A 257 -35.47 19.93 11.67
CA GLN A 257 -34.12 20.49 11.62
C GLN A 257 -34.09 21.86 10.93
N ILE A 258 -34.88 22.03 9.86
CA ILE A 258 -35.09 23.32 9.19
C ILE A 258 -35.69 24.31 10.20
N LYS A 259 -36.71 23.90 10.97
CA LYS A 259 -37.30 24.73 12.02
C LYS A 259 -36.30 25.15 13.08
N ALA A 260 -35.54 24.19 13.62
CA ALA A 260 -34.53 24.48 14.64
C ALA A 260 -33.42 25.42 14.12
N ALA A 261 -33.01 25.27 12.85
CA ALA A 261 -32.02 26.13 12.23
C ALA A 261 -32.54 27.56 12.00
N VAL A 262 -33.81 27.72 11.60
CA VAL A 262 -34.43 29.04 11.45
C VAL A 262 -34.60 29.73 12.81
N GLU A 263 -35.08 29.01 13.84
CA GLU A 263 -35.20 29.53 15.22
C GLU A 263 -33.84 29.92 15.81
N SER A 264 -32.77 29.23 15.43
CA SER A 264 -31.39 29.54 15.86
C SER A 264 -30.71 30.63 15.01
N ASN A 265 -31.45 31.27 14.09
CA ASN A 265 -30.97 32.28 13.16
C ASN A 265 -29.82 31.81 12.24
N ASP A 266 -29.69 30.49 12.02
CA ASP A 266 -28.68 29.89 11.15
C ASP A 266 -29.27 29.63 9.75
N MET A 267 -29.42 30.72 8.99
CA MET A 267 -30.04 30.70 7.66
C MET A 267 -29.28 29.83 6.66
N LYS A 268 -27.94 29.77 6.76
CA LYS A 268 -27.10 28.96 5.87
C LYS A 268 -27.39 27.47 6.05
N LYS A 269 -27.50 27.04 7.30
CA LYS A 269 -27.84 25.65 7.63
C LYS A 269 -29.27 25.30 7.24
N ALA A 270 -30.23 26.19 7.49
CA ALA A 270 -31.62 25.99 7.10
C ALA A 270 -31.79 25.80 5.57
N LEU A 271 -31.10 26.60 4.78
CA LEU A 271 -31.15 26.54 3.31
C LEU A 271 -30.46 25.28 2.77
N THR A 272 -29.36 24.86 3.39
CA THR A 272 -28.68 23.59 3.05
C THR A 272 -29.58 22.39 3.32
N LEU A 273 -30.25 22.35 4.48
CA LEU A 273 -31.17 21.27 4.86
C LEU A 273 -32.41 21.22 3.96
N MET A 274 -32.92 22.37 3.53
CA MET A 274 -34.03 22.44 2.58
C MET A 274 -33.66 21.86 1.21
N GLU A 275 -32.52 22.25 0.64
CA GLU A 275 -32.05 21.73 -0.66
C GLU A 275 -31.76 20.22 -0.60
N GLU A 276 -31.20 19.76 0.52
CA GLU A 276 -30.96 18.33 0.73
C GLU A 276 -32.26 17.53 0.82
N ALA A 277 -33.25 18.04 1.56
CA ALA A 277 -34.58 17.43 1.65
C ALA A 277 -35.30 17.40 0.29
N LYS A 278 -35.22 18.49 -0.48
CA LYS A 278 -35.79 18.59 -1.83
C LYS A 278 -35.13 17.62 -2.81
N ARG A 279 -33.80 17.50 -2.77
CA ARG A 279 -33.03 16.51 -3.55
C ARG A 279 -33.38 15.08 -3.16
N ALA A 280 -33.70 14.85 -1.90
CA ALA A 280 -34.17 13.57 -1.38
C ALA A 280 -35.67 13.31 -1.60
N GLY A 281 -36.38 14.19 -2.33
CA GLY A 281 -37.76 14.00 -2.74
C GLY A 281 -38.82 14.43 -1.72
N SER A 282 -38.46 15.31 -0.76
CA SER A 282 -39.45 15.96 0.13
C SER A 282 -40.31 16.96 -0.66
N SER A 283 -41.62 16.93 -0.38
CA SER A 283 -42.58 17.85 -0.96
C SER A 283 -42.88 19.04 -0.04
N THR A 284 -42.59 18.92 1.27
CA THR A 284 -42.95 19.93 2.27
C THR A 284 -41.80 20.86 2.68
N ALA A 285 -40.54 20.46 2.51
CA ALA A 285 -39.39 21.17 3.07
C ALA A 285 -39.27 22.63 2.61
N GLU A 286 -39.53 22.91 1.32
CA GLU A 286 -39.49 24.28 0.77
C GLU A 286 -40.63 25.14 1.33
N ALA A 287 -41.83 24.59 1.46
CA ALA A 287 -42.97 25.29 2.04
C ALA A 287 -42.74 25.64 3.53
N THR A 288 -42.21 24.69 4.32
CA THR A 288 -41.90 24.89 5.73
C THR A 288 -40.82 25.96 5.92
N PHE A 289 -39.77 25.98 5.10
CA PHE A 289 -38.76 27.02 5.15
C PHE A 289 -39.34 28.41 4.84
N LEU A 290 -40.15 28.53 3.77
CA LEU A 290 -40.78 29.79 3.36
C LEU A 290 -41.79 30.34 4.38
N GLU A 291 -42.48 29.48 5.12
CA GLU A 291 -43.38 29.89 6.19
C GLU A 291 -42.62 30.48 7.39
N LEU A 292 -41.50 29.85 7.76
CA LEU A 292 -40.72 30.23 8.93
C LEU A 292 -39.96 31.54 8.75
N ILE A 293 -39.52 31.88 7.54
CA ILE A 293 -38.83 33.15 7.25
C ILE A 293 -39.78 34.34 7.08
N LYS A 294 -41.07 34.09 6.89
CA LYS A 294 -42.10 35.15 6.76
C LYS A 294 -42.61 35.66 8.10
N LYS A 295 -42.21 35.01 9.19
CA LYS A 295 -42.64 35.28 10.56
C LYS A 295 -41.61 36.15 11.28
#